data_AF-A0A523ZYR8-F1
#
_entry.id   AF-A0A523ZYR8-F1
#
_cell.length_a   1.000
_cell.length_b   1.000
_cell.length_c   1.000
_cell.angle_alpha   90.00
_cell.angle_beta   90.00
_cell.angle_gamma   90.00
#
_symmetry.space_group_name_H-M   'P 1'
#
loop_
_entity.id
_entity.type
_entity.pdbx_description
1 polymer ?
#
loop_
_entity_poly.entity_id
_entity_poly.type
_entity_poly.pdbx_seq_one_letter_code
_entity_poly.pdbx_strand_id
1 'polypeptide(L)'
;MGKRSTPRMLYLLIAVTLLSTAMGYHVEAQEIENYLGPEACMTCHSTQYEEWGDSKHSQAFSDPAFQEEWASKGNPDDCLQCHTTGFDSSSGDYAFEGVTCESCHGAGLTMAVDTSPELCGSCHTGEYGKNRFEEFSEGTHFDSGVTCSDCHMYEESHRMEIESKACATCHTGEGIHSRSMIGDLQLRALHAEDQVTQIEAEHQEVLDQLSDVQKRAALVGQLTYVGAAALLLMGLVVVFLYMRQRGTS
;
A
#
# COMPACT_ATOMS: atom_id res chain seq x y z
N MET A 1 73.88 -17.83 -8.25
CA MET A 1 73.79 -16.39 -8.61
C MET A 1 72.32 -16.01 -8.76
N GLY A 2 71.68 -15.56 -7.68
CA GLY A 2 70.26 -15.18 -7.68
C GLY A 2 70.09 -13.72 -8.10
N LYS A 3 69.53 -13.48 -9.29
CA LYS A 3 69.15 -12.13 -9.74
C LYS A 3 67.96 -11.66 -8.90
N ARG A 4 68.20 -10.66 -8.04
CA ARG A 4 67.18 -9.92 -7.32
C ARG A 4 66.29 -9.19 -8.34
N SER A 5 65.06 -9.66 -8.49
CA SER A 5 64.00 -9.01 -9.25
C SER A 5 63.67 -7.65 -8.61
N THR A 6 63.66 -6.61 -9.44
CA THR A 6 63.58 -5.20 -9.05
C THR A 6 62.21 -4.80 -8.49
N PRO A 7 62.13 -3.92 -7.47
CA PRO A 7 60.88 -3.43 -6.87
C PRO A 7 60.02 -2.57 -7.81
N ARG A 8 60.55 -2.18 -8.98
CA ARG A 8 59.86 -1.38 -10.01
C ARG A 8 58.60 -2.05 -10.57
N MET A 9 58.58 -3.38 -10.64
CA MET A 9 57.42 -4.11 -11.15
C MET A 9 56.26 -4.12 -10.15
N LEU A 10 56.58 -4.07 -8.84
CA LEU A 10 55.59 -3.99 -7.77
C LEU A 10 54.93 -2.60 -7.72
N TYR A 11 55.71 -1.54 -7.88
CA TYR A 11 55.16 -0.17 -7.94
C TYR A 11 54.27 0.08 -9.17
N LEU A 12 54.62 -0.51 -10.32
CA LEU A 12 53.79 -0.45 -11.53
C LEU A 12 52.46 -1.19 -11.36
N LEU A 13 52.47 -2.37 -10.74
CA LEU A 13 51.23 -3.12 -10.48
C LEU A 13 50.31 -2.41 -9.49
N ILE A 14 50.87 -1.82 -8.42
CA ILE A 14 50.09 -1.03 -7.45
C ILE A 14 49.50 0.24 -8.10
N ALA A 15 50.26 0.92 -8.95
CA ALA A 15 49.78 2.10 -9.67
C ALA A 15 48.66 1.77 -10.66
N VAL A 16 48.72 0.63 -11.35
CA VAL A 16 47.68 0.17 -12.27
C VAL A 16 46.40 -0.21 -11.52
N THR A 17 46.49 -0.92 -10.39
CA THR A 17 45.31 -1.27 -9.59
C THR A 17 44.63 -0.04 -8.96
N LEU A 18 45.39 0.98 -8.54
CA LEU A 18 44.85 2.22 -8.02
C LEU A 18 44.19 3.09 -9.11
N LEU A 19 44.65 2.99 -10.36
CA LEU A 19 44.02 3.67 -11.50
C LEU A 19 42.70 3.00 -11.89
N SER A 20 42.60 1.67 -11.80
CA SER A 20 41.38 0.93 -12.13
C SER A 20 40.23 1.16 -11.14
N THR A 21 40.52 1.52 -9.88
CA THR A 21 39.48 1.89 -8.89
C THR A 21 38.97 3.32 -9.03
N ALA A 22 39.60 4.15 -9.87
CA ALA A 22 39.20 5.55 -10.08
C ALA A 22 38.21 5.73 -11.25
N MET A 23 37.92 4.66 -12.00
CA MET A 23 36.82 4.68 -12.97
C MET A 23 35.52 4.42 -12.20
N GLY A 24 35.12 5.42 -11.41
CA GLY A 24 33.79 5.44 -10.82
C GLY A 24 32.76 5.27 -11.94
N TYR A 25 31.81 4.36 -11.73
CA TYR A 25 30.60 4.33 -12.53
C TYR A 25 29.89 5.66 -12.28
N HIS A 26 30.01 6.60 -13.21
CA HIS A 26 29.14 7.76 -13.24
C HIS A 26 27.77 7.25 -13.70
N VAL A 27 26.86 7.05 -12.74
CA VAL A 27 25.43 7.01 -13.04
C VAL A 27 25.06 8.46 -13.31
N GLU A 28 25.00 8.83 -14.58
CA GLU A 28 24.55 10.15 -15.01
C GLU A 28 23.03 10.18 -14.82
N ALA A 29 22.55 10.96 -13.85
CA ALA A 29 21.14 11.18 -13.65
C ALA A 29 20.55 11.83 -14.91
N GLN A 30 19.40 11.34 -15.39
CA GLN A 30 18.73 11.95 -16.53
C GLN A 30 18.07 13.27 -16.11
N GLU A 31 18.32 14.33 -16.85
CA GLU A 31 17.67 15.63 -16.65
C GLU A 31 16.14 15.50 -16.82
N ILE A 32 15.38 16.16 -15.94
CA ILE A 32 13.90 16.18 -15.94
C ILE A 32 13.32 16.51 -17.32
N GLU A 33 14.01 17.35 -18.07
CA GLU A 33 13.63 17.81 -19.42
C GLU A 33 13.61 16.70 -20.48
N ASN A 34 14.23 15.56 -20.21
CA ASN A 34 14.24 14.41 -21.12
C ASN A 34 12.99 13.54 -21.02
N TYR A 35 12.18 13.73 -19.97
CA TYR A 35 10.94 12.98 -19.79
C TYR A 35 9.84 13.58 -20.68
N LEU A 36 9.19 12.73 -21.47
CA LEU A 36 8.22 13.12 -22.48
C LEU A 36 6.77 12.99 -22.02
N GLY A 37 6.52 12.17 -20.99
CA GLY A 37 5.21 11.89 -20.46
C GLY A 37 4.49 10.74 -21.18
N PRO A 38 3.48 10.15 -20.52
CA PRO A 38 2.81 8.95 -21.00
C PRO A 38 2.03 9.16 -22.31
N GLU A 39 1.58 10.38 -22.60
CA GLU A 39 0.90 10.72 -23.86
C GLU A 39 1.79 10.53 -25.09
N ALA A 40 3.10 10.74 -24.95
CA ALA A 40 4.05 10.48 -26.03
C ALA A 40 4.04 8.98 -26.41
N CYS A 41 3.95 8.10 -25.41
CA CYS A 41 3.90 6.66 -25.58
C CYS A 41 2.58 6.20 -26.21
N MET A 42 1.44 6.80 -25.82
CA MET A 42 0.09 6.48 -26.32
C MET A 42 0.00 6.49 -27.86
N THR A 43 0.80 7.33 -28.53
CA THR A 43 0.80 7.45 -30.00
C THR A 43 1.08 6.10 -30.70
N CYS A 44 1.90 5.24 -30.09
CA CYS A 44 2.23 3.92 -30.62
C CYS A 44 1.76 2.77 -29.71
N HIS A 45 1.69 2.99 -28.40
CA HIS A 45 1.37 2.01 -27.36
C HIS A 45 0.03 2.29 -26.68
N SER A 46 -1.03 2.46 -27.49
CA SER A 46 -2.36 2.84 -26.96
C SER A 46 -2.93 1.81 -25.98
N THR A 47 -2.75 0.51 -26.24
CA THR A 47 -3.24 -0.54 -25.35
C THR A 47 -2.53 -0.51 -24.00
N GLN A 48 -1.19 -0.43 -23.99
CA GLN A 48 -0.44 -0.35 -22.73
C GLN A 48 -0.74 0.95 -21.98
N TYR A 49 -0.94 2.06 -22.69
CA TYR A 49 -1.34 3.33 -22.10
C TYR A 49 -2.72 3.23 -21.42
N GLU A 50 -3.70 2.60 -22.06
CA GLU A 50 -5.03 2.38 -21.47
C GLU A 50 -4.94 1.49 -20.21
N GLU A 51 -4.19 0.39 -20.28
CA GLU A 51 -3.98 -0.50 -19.14
C GLU A 51 -3.27 0.17 -17.97
N TRP A 52 -2.20 0.93 -18.26
CA TRP A 52 -1.48 1.71 -17.27
C TRP A 52 -2.38 2.79 -16.67
N GLY A 53 -3.20 3.46 -17.48
CA GLY A 53 -4.10 4.54 -17.05
C GLY A 53 -5.08 4.09 -15.97
N ASP A 54 -5.53 2.85 -16.02
CA ASP A 54 -6.43 2.26 -15.01
C ASP A 54 -5.69 1.72 -13.76
N SER A 55 -4.36 1.63 -13.81
CA SER A 55 -3.55 1.03 -12.75
C SER A 55 -3.39 1.92 -11.50
N LYS A 56 -2.89 1.34 -10.42
CA LYS A 56 -2.49 2.10 -9.22
C LYS A 56 -1.24 2.96 -9.43
N HIS A 57 -0.43 2.66 -10.45
CA HIS A 57 0.76 3.44 -10.75
C HIS A 57 0.42 4.79 -11.38
N SER A 58 -0.52 4.85 -12.31
CA SER A 58 -1.00 6.14 -12.87
C SER A 58 -1.63 7.03 -11.79
N GLN A 59 -2.30 6.40 -10.82
CA GLN A 59 -2.98 7.07 -9.72
C GLN A 59 -2.08 7.31 -8.50
N ALA A 60 -0.80 6.89 -8.52
CA ALA A 60 0.04 6.85 -7.32
C ALA A 60 0.11 8.21 -6.60
N PHE A 61 0.29 9.29 -7.36
CA PHE A 61 0.30 10.65 -6.79
C PHE A 61 -1.09 11.13 -6.37
N SER A 62 -2.13 10.83 -7.15
CA SER A 62 -3.48 11.38 -6.94
C SER A 62 -4.33 10.54 -5.97
N ASP A 63 -3.82 9.40 -5.49
CA ASP A 63 -4.52 8.55 -4.55
C ASP A 63 -4.89 9.31 -3.27
N PRO A 64 -6.17 9.33 -2.87
CA PRO A 64 -6.61 10.12 -1.72
C PRO A 64 -5.95 9.69 -0.39
N ALA A 65 -5.67 8.39 -0.21
CA ALA A 65 -5.04 7.91 1.01
C ALA A 65 -3.58 8.35 1.07
N PHE A 66 -2.88 8.31 -0.07
CA PHE A 66 -1.54 8.89 -0.19
C PHE A 66 -1.56 10.39 0.11
N GLN A 67 -2.44 11.17 -0.52
CA GLN A 67 -2.50 12.63 -0.33
C GLN A 67 -2.79 13.01 1.12
N GLU A 68 -3.69 12.30 1.79
CA GLU A 68 -3.97 12.49 3.22
C GLU A 68 -2.73 12.21 4.08
N GLU A 69 -2.07 11.08 3.84
CA GLU A 69 -0.89 10.69 4.61
C GLU A 69 0.29 11.65 4.37
N TRP A 70 0.56 11.99 3.10
CA TRP A 70 1.63 12.90 2.71
C TRP A 70 1.45 14.29 3.35
N ALA A 71 0.24 14.84 3.29
CA ALA A 71 -0.11 16.09 3.96
C ALA A 71 0.02 16.01 5.49
N SER A 72 -0.41 14.90 6.09
CA SER A 72 -0.30 14.71 7.55
C SER A 72 1.15 14.71 8.05
N LYS A 73 2.09 14.31 7.20
CA LYS A 73 3.55 14.28 7.48
C LYS A 73 4.26 15.58 7.08
N GLY A 74 3.54 16.56 6.55
CA GLY A 74 4.10 17.85 6.14
C GLY A 74 4.73 17.86 4.75
N ASN A 75 4.25 16.99 3.85
CA ASN A 75 4.69 16.88 2.46
C ASN A 75 6.19 16.61 2.29
N PRO A 76 6.77 15.55 2.89
CA PRO A 76 8.17 15.23 2.68
C PRO A 76 8.45 14.81 1.22
N ASP A 77 9.58 15.26 0.68
CA ASP A 77 9.99 14.96 -0.70
C ASP A 77 10.34 13.48 -0.90
N ASP A 78 10.74 12.77 0.17
CA ASP A 78 11.05 11.34 0.10
C ASP A 78 9.89 10.49 -0.41
N CYS A 79 8.64 10.93 -0.21
CA CYS A 79 7.46 10.28 -0.76
C CYS A 79 7.40 10.37 -2.29
N LEU A 80 7.93 11.44 -2.87
CA LEU A 80 7.86 11.72 -4.30
C LEU A 80 8.78 10.78 -5.10
N GLN A 81 9.84 10.24 -4.48
CA GLN A 81 10.70 9.22 -5.11
C GLN A 81 9.90 8.03 -5.68
N CYS A 82 8.79 7.66 -5.03
CA CYS A 82 7.95 6.52 -5.42
C CYS A 82 6.62 6.93 -6.05
N HIS A 83 6.14 8.15 -5.79
CA HIS A 83 4.81 8.60 -6.19
C HIS A 83 4.81 9.54 -7.41
N THR A 84 5.98 9.91 -7.94
CA THR A 84 6.11 10.70 -9.17
C THR A 84 7.08 10.04 -10.16
N THR A 85 7.21 10.63 -11.34
CA THR A 85 8.19 10.22 -12.36
C THR A 85 9.27 11.28 -12.48
N GLY A 86 10.53 10.84 -12.57
CA GLY A 86 11.67 11.74 -12.80
C GLY A 86 11.95 12.64 -11.61
N PHE A 87 11.75 12.15 -10.39
CA PHE A 87 12.04 12.89 -9.17
C PHE A 87 13.55 13.13 -9.01
N ASP A 88 13.94 14.37 -8.76
CA ASP A 88 15.31 14.78 -8.46
C ASP A 88 15.44 15.17 -6.99
N SER A 89 16.11 14.31 -6.22
CA SER A 89 16.36 14.52 -4.80
C SER A 89 17.17 15.79 -4.46
N SER A 90 17.88 16.38 -5.42
CA SER A 90 18.70 17.56 -5.20
C SER A 90 17.90 18.88 -5.27
N SER A 91 16.88 18.91 -6.12
CA SER A 91 16.00 20.06 -6.31
C SER A 91 14.64 19.90 -5.61
N GLY A 92 14.19 18.67 -5.41
CA GLY A 92 12.83 18.34 -4.98
C GLY A 92 11.82 18.35 -6.14
N ASP A 93 12.27 18.62 -7.36
CA ASP A 93 11.42 18.67 -8.55
C ASP A 93 11.15 17.28 -9.12
N TYR A 94 10.10 17.15 -9.93
CA TYR A 94 9.76 15.93 -10.67
C TYR A 94 9.20 16.27 -12.05
N ALA A 95 9.29 15.32 -12.98
CA ALA A 95 8.80 15.52 -14.34
C ALA A 95 7.28 15.40 -14.45
N PHE A 96 6.70 14.36 -13.83
CA PHE A 96 5.27 14.06 -13.91
C PHE A 96 4.71 13.51 -12.61
N GLU A 97 3.45 13.83 -12.32
CA GLU A 97 2.69 13.19 -11.24
C GLU A 97 2.39 11.72 -11.60
N GLY A 98 2.51 10.83 -10.61
CA GLY A 98 2.28 9.40 -10.78
C GLY A 98 3.51 8.64 -11.28
N VAL A 99 3.42 7.32 -11.21
CA VAL A 99 4.43 6.41 -11.76
C VAL A 99 4.06 6.16 -13.22
N THR A 100 4.68 6.90 -14.13
CA THR A 100 4.38 6.86 -15.58
C THR A 100 5.29 5.86 -16.31
N CYS A 101 5.14 5.75 -17.64
CA CYS A 101 5.89 4.82 -18.48
C CYS A 101 7.41 4.90 -18.24
N GLU A 102 7.92 6.13 -18.11
CA GLU A 102 9.35 6.44 -18.04
C GLU A 102 9.95 6.11 -16.66
N SER A 103 9.14 5.84 -15.63
CA SER A 103 9.63 5.33 -14.33
C SER A 103 10.24 3.94 -14.45
N CYS A 104 9.76 3.11 -15.39
CA CYS A 104 10.29 1.77 -15.64
C CYS A 104 11.16 1.71 -16.90
N HIS A 105 10.77 2.43 -17.96
CA HIS A 105 11.45 2.38 -19.25
C HIS A 105 12.62 3.37 -19.40
N GLY A 106 12.76 4.31 -18.47
CA GLY A 106 13.69 5.44 -18.56
C GLY A 106 13.12 6.59 -19.40
N ALA A 107 13.73 7.78 -19.32
CA ALA A 107 13.24 8.96 -20.03
C ALA A 107 13.41 8.85 -21.55
N GLY A 108 12.50 9.48 -22.28
CA GLY A 108 12.48 9.54 -23.74
C GLY A 108 11.62 8.43 -24.34
N LEU A 109 12.07 7.89 -25.48
CA LEU A 109 11.33 6.87 -26.26
C LEU A 109 11.98 5.48 -26.18
N THR A 110 12.71 5.20 -25.11
CA THR A 110 13.25 3.87 -24.84
C THR A 110 12.15 2.94 -24.38
N MET A 111 12.21 1.68 -24.82
CA MET A 111 11.38 0.59 -24.32
C MET A 111 12.19 -0.43 -23.52
N ALA A 112 13.49 -0.19 -23.31
CA ALA A 112 14.30 -1.03 -22.44
C ALA A 112 13.75 -0.92 -21.02
N VAL A 113 13.52 -2.06 -20.38
CA VAL A 113 13.09 -2.12 -18.98
C VAL A 113 13.97 -3.14 -18.28
N ASP A 114 14.41 -2.79 -17.07
CA ASP A 114 15.02 -3.76 -16.18
C ASP A 114 13.91 -4.58 -15.50
N THR A 115 13.76 -5.84 -15.88
CA THR A 115 12.75 -6.73 -15.28
C THR A 115 13.25 -7.40 -14.01
N SER A 116 14.36 -6.92 -13.44
CA SER A 116 14.87 -7.37 -12.16
C SER A 116 13.86 -7.07 -11.03
N PRO A 117 13.79 -7.93 -10.01
CA PRO A 117 13.00 -7.65 -8.81
C PRO A 117 13.35 -6.31 -8.15
N GLU A 118 14.61 -5.86 -8.29
CA GLU A 118 15.13 -4.62 -7.73
C GLU A 118 14.45 -3.37 -8.30
N LEU A 119 14.07 -3.35 -9.58
CA LEU A 119 13.31 -2.23 -10.14
C LEU A 119 12.01 -2.01 -9.37
N CYS A 120 11.25 -3.09 -9.15
CA CYS A 120 10.01 -3.04 -8.37
C CYS A 120 10.28 -2.74 -6.90
N GLY A 121 11.36 -3.32 -6.35
CA GLY A 121 11.81 -3.14 -4.98
C GLY A 121 12.31 -1.74 -4.66
N SER A 122 12.57 -0.89 -5.65
CA SER A 122 12.89 0.53 -5.41
C SER A 122 11.79 1.28 -4.67
N CYS A 123 10.52 0.85 -4.86
CA CYS A 123 9.34 1.46 -4.23
C CYS A 123 8.60 0.46 -3.33
N HIS A 124 8.53 -0.81 -3.72
CA HIS A 124 7.84 -1.87 -2.97
C HIS A 124 8.70 -2.48 -1.85
N THR A 125 9.43 -1.63 -1.13
CA THR A 125 10.36 -1.98 -0.05
C THR A 125 9.95 -1.30 1.26
N GLY A 126 10.35 -1.89 2.38
CA GLY A 126 10.18 -1.30 3.70
C GLY A 126 8.71 -1.10 4.10
N GLU A 127 8.49 -0.33 5.17
CA GLU A 127 7.17 -0.19 5.80
C GLU A 127 6.09 0.33 4.83
N TYR A 128 6.37 1.40 4.09
CA TYR A 128 5.41 1.98 3.15
C TYR A 128 5.16 1.09 1.92
N GLY A 129 6.20 0.40 1.44
CA GLY A 129 6.08 -0.63 0.42
C GLY A 129 5.52 -1.96 0.94
N LYS A 130 5.12 -2.04 2.22
CA LYS A 130 4.61 -3.24 2.91
C LYS A 130 5.57 -4.45 2.85
N ASN A 131 6.87 -4.16 2.88
CA ASN A 131 7.97 -5.13 2.81
C ASN A 131 7.82 -6.13 1.66
N ARG A 132 7.17 -5.74 0.56
CA ARG A 132 6.77 -6.67 -0.51
C ARG A 132 7.97 -7.30 -1.18
N PHE A 133 9.00 -6.51 -1.46
CA PHE A 133 10.25 -6.99 -2.05
C PHE A 133 10.97 -7.95 -1.11
N GLU A 134 11.11 -7.58 0.17
CA GLU A 134 11.80 -8.39 1.17
C GLU A 134 11.07 -9.72 1.38
N GLU A 135 9.76 -9.69 1.61
CA GLU A 135 8.93 -10.88 1.78
C GLU A 135 8.98 -11.78 0.53
N PHE A 136 8.93 -11.20 -0.68
CA PHE A 136 9.03 -11.97 -1.92
C PHE A 136 10.41 -12.61 -2.08
N SER A 137 11.48 -11.88 -1.73
CA SER A 137 12.87 -12.35 -1.86
C SER A 137 13.21 -13.56 -1.00
N GLU A 138 12.43 -13.79 0.06
CA GLU A 138 12.55 -14.96 0.94
C GLU A 138 11.71 -16.16 0.46
N GLY A 139 10.95 -16.02 -0.62
CA GLY A 139 10.01 -17.00 -1.12
C GLY A 139 10.57 -17.98 -2.16
N THR A 140 9.92 -19.13 -2.32
CA THR A 140 10.34 -20.18 -3.27
C THR A 140 10.26 -19.76 -4.74
N HIS A 141 9.41 -18.78 -5.07
CA HIS A 141 9.33 -18.24 -6.42
C HIS A 141 10.61 -17.46 -6.75
N PHE A 142 11.07 -16.60 -5.82
CA PHE A 142 12.32 -15.88 -5.97
C PHE A 142 13.52 -16.83 -6.04
N ASP A 143 13.58 -17.85 -5.18
CA ASP A 143 14.61 -18.91 -5.23
C ASP A 143 14.65 -19.66 -6.58
N SER A 144 13.50 -19.71 -7.27
CA SER A 144 13.36 -20.36 -8.58
C SER A 144 13.66 -19.41 -9.74
N GLY A 145 14.05 -18.16 -9.47
CA GLY A 145 14.35 -17.14 -10.47
C GLY A 145 13.12 -16.46 -11.06
N VAL A 146 11.94 -16.63 -10.46
CA VAL A 146 10.72 -15.91 -10.85
C VAL A 146 10.81 -14.48 -10.35
N THR A 147 10.50 -13.52 -11.21
CA THR A 147 10.50 -12.09 -10.88
C THR A 147 9.08 -11.53 -10.75
N CYS A 148 8.97 -10.29 -10.29
CA CYS A 148 7.69 -9.59 -10.14
C CYS A 148 6.91 -9.52 -11.46
N SER A 149 7.62 -9.24 -12.57
CA SER A 149 7.04 -9.06 -13.90
C SER A 149 6.45 -10.35 -14.46
N ASP A 150 6.94 -11.52 -14.06
CA ASP A 150 6.43 -12.81 -14.54
C ASP A 150 4.95 -13.01 -14.15
N CYS A 151 4.53 -12.41 -13.03
CA CYS A 151 3.16 -12.45 -12.54
C CYS A 151 2.37 -11.16 -12.81
N HIS A 152 2.97 -9.99 -12.56
CA HIS A 152 2.28 -8.70 -12.66
C HIS A 152 2.21 -8.14 -14.09
N MET A 153 3.09 -8.60 -14.99
CA MET A 153 3.22 -8.12 -16.37
C MET A 153 3.17 -9.28 -17.37
N TYR A 154 2.49 -10.37 -17.00
CA TYR A 154 2.34 -11.54 -17.85
C TYR A 154 1.71 -11.14 -19.19
N GLU A 155 2.20 -11.71 -20.29
CA GLU A 155 1.76 -11.39 -21.66
C GLU A 155 1.78 -9.88 -21.99
N GLU A 156 2.78 -9.14 -21.49
CA GLU A 156 2.98 -7.70 -21.74
C GLU A 156 1.88 -6.79 -21.15
N SER A 157 1.15 -7.26 -20.14
CA SER A 157 0.15 -6.45 -19.44
C SER A 157 0.78 -5.32 -18.64
N HIS A 158 0.13 -4.15 -18.66
CA HIS A 158 0.54 -2.95 -17.91
C HIS A 158 -0.44 -2.58 -16.78
N ARG A 159 -1.37 -3.48 -16.44
CA ARG A 159 -2.34 -3.29 -15.35
C ARG A 159 -1.73 -3.48 -13.96
N MET A 160 -0.63 -4.23 -13.89
CA MET A 160 0.03 -4.66 -12.64
C MET A 160 -0.87 -5.52 -11.74
N GLU A 161 -1.90 -6.14 -12.31
CA GLU A 161 -2.79 -7.07 -11.63
C GLU A 161 -2.40 -8.51 -11.89
N ILE A 162 -2.56 -9.38 -10.88
CA ILE A 162 -2.27 -10.81 -11.02
C ILE A 162 -3.57 -11.54 -11.36
N GLU A 163 -3.64 -12.09 -12.56
CA GLU A 163 -4.73 -12.97 -12.97
C GLU A 163 -4.34 -14.44 -12.88
N SER A 164 -5.33 -15.34 -12.81
CA SER A 164 -5.10 -16.79 -12.80
C SER A 164 -4.28 -17.29 -14.00
N LYS A 165 -4.34 -16.57 -15.12
CA LYS A 165 -3.58 -16.89 -16.34
C LYS A 165 -2.07 -16.68 -16.16
N ALA A 166 -1.65 -15.76 -15.29
CA ALA A 166 -0.25 -15.54 -14.95
C ALA A 166 0.39 -16.78 -14.29
N CYS A 167 -0.38 -17.55 -13.52
CA CYS A 167 0.12 -18.81 -12.93
C CYS A 167 0.21 -19.93 -13.97
N ALA A 168 -0.70 -19.92 -14.95
CA ALA A 168 -0.87 -20.96 -15.97
C ALA A 168 0.28 -21.02 -16.98
N THR A 169 1.10 -19.97 -17.09
CA THR A 169 2.29 -19.93 -17.95
C THR A 169 3.36 -20.93 -17.51
N CYS A 170 3.56 -21.12 -16.20
CA CYS A 170 4.61 -21.99 -15.66
C CYS A 170 4.08 -23.29 -15.06
N HIS A 171 2.90 -23.27 -14.47
CA HIS A 171 2.36 -24.44 -13.77
C HIS A 171 1.34 -25.20 -14.63
N THR A 172 1.80 -25.82 -15.70
CA THR A 172 0.94 -26.48 -16.71
C THR A 172 0.40 -27.86 -16.29
N GLY A 173 0.63 -28.30 -15.05
CA GLY A 173 0.17 -29.58 -14.50
C GLY A 173 -1.03 -29.44 -13.55
N GLU A 174 -1.42 -30.52 -12.85
CA GLU A 174 -2.48 -30.50 -11.81
C GLU A 174 -2.14 -29.64 -10.56
N GLY A 175 -1.04 -28.89 -10.61
CA GLY A 175 -0.38 -28.28 -9.47
C GLY A 175 -0.65 -26.79 -9.24
N ILE A 176 -1.40 -26.08 -10.09
CA ILE A 176 -1.83 -24.71 -9.72
C ILE A 176 -2.94 -24.79 -8.71
N HIS A 177 -3.96 -25.57 -9.03
CA HIS A 177 -5.01 -25.93 -8.11
C HIS A 177 -5.47 -27.32 -8.52
N SER A 178 -5.36 -28.30 -7.62
CA SER A 178 -6.06 -29.57 -7.84
C SER A 178 -7.53 -29.23 -8.09
N ARG A 179 -8.21 -29.97 -8.97
CA ARG A 179 -9.66 -29.80 -9.20
C ARG A 179 -10.46 -29.85 -7.89
N SER A 180 -9.93 -30.53 -6.87
CA SER A 180 -10.42 -30.52 -5.50
C SER A 180 -10.24 -29.19 -4.75
N MET A 181 -9.15 -28.45 -4.97
CA MET A 181 -8.94 -27.14 -4.34
C MET A 181 -9.75 -26.01 -4.98
N ILE A 182 -10.02 -26.02 -6.29
CA ILE A 182 -10.99 -25.06 -6.86
C ILE A 182 -12.37 -25.29 -6.23
N GLY A 183 -12.78 -26.57 -6.14
CA GLY A 183 -13.98 -26.95 -5.41
C GLY A 183 -13.95 -26.55 -3.95
N ASP A 184 -12.83 -26.73 -3.26
CA ASP A 184 -12.66 -26.35 -1.84
C ASP A 184 -12.60 -24.83 -1.63
N LEU A 185 -12.03 -24.06 -2.56
CA LEU A 185 -12.00 -22.59 -2.51
C LEU A 185 -13.37 -22.01 -2.84
N GLN A 186 -14.10 -22.56 -3.81
CA GLN A 186 -15.49 -22.18 -4.07
C GLN A 186 -16.42 -22.63 -2.94
N LEU A 187 -16.17 -23.79 -2.34
CA LEU A 187 -16.87 -24.24 -1.14
C LEU A 187 -16.56 -23.34 0.05
N ARG A 188 -15.31 -22.93 0.26
CA ARG A 188 -14.91 -21.94 1.27
C ARG A 188 -15.48 -20.56 0.99
N ALA A 189 -15.56 -20.13 -0.26
CA ALA A 189 -16.19 -18.86 -0.63
C ALA A 189 -17.71 -18.90 -0.36
N LEU A 190 -18.37 -20.00 -0.70
CA LEU A 190 -19.78 -20.23 -0.36
C LEU A 190 -20.00 -20.30 1.16
N HIS A 191 -19.12 -20.96 1.90
CA HIS A 191 -19.16 -20.99 3.36
C HIS A 191 -18.83 -19.63 3.98
N ALA A 192 -17.94 -18.84 3.38
CA ALA A 192 -17.63 -17.50 3.84
C ALA A 192 -18.84 -16.57 3.65
N GLU A 193 -19.58 -16.70 2.55
CA GLU A 193 -20.81 -15.93 2.32
C GLU A 193 -21.93 -16.32 3.31
N ASP A 194 -22.09 -17.61 3.61
CA ASP A 194 -23.00 -18.10 4.65
C ASP A 194 -22.59 -17.62 6.05
N GLN A 195 -21.28 -17.64 6.35
CA GLN A 195 -20.74 -17.11 7.61
C GLN A 195 -20.92 -15.60 7.73
N VAL A 196 -20.73 -14.82 6.65
CA VAL A 196 -21.00 -13.38 6.65
C VAL A 196 -22.47 -13.12 6.93
N THR A 197 -23.37 -13.85 6.27
CA THR A 197 -24.82 -13.73 6.50
C THR A 197 -25.20 -14.08 7.95
N GLN A 198 -24.58 -15.13 8.52
CA GLN A 198 -24.77 -15.50 9.91
C GLN A 198 -24.24 -14.43 10.87
N ILE A 199 -23.04 -13.91 10.63
CA ILE A 199 -22.43 -12.83 11.44
C ILE A 199 -23.28 -11.56 11.37
N GLU A 200 -23.83 -11.21 10.20
CA GLU A 200 -24.74 -10.08 10.05
C GLU A 200 -26.04 -10.28 10.85
N ALA A 201 -26.60 -11.49 10.85
CA ALA A 201 -27.78 -11.83 11.64
C ALA A 201 -27.49 -11.77 13.16
N GLU A 202 -26.38 -12.35 13.61
CA GLU A 202 -25.93 -12.30 15.01
C GLU A 202 -25.64 -10.85 15.44
N HIS A 203 -25.00 -10.06 14.57
CA HIS A 203 -24.74 -8.65 14.81
C HIS A 203 -26.05 -7.85 14.96
N GLN A 204 -27.04 -8.11 14.11
CA GLN A 204 -28.35 -7.47 14.21
C GLN A 204 -29.09 -7.87 15.51
N GLU A 205 -29.01 -9.13 15.93
CA GLU A 205 -29.56 -9.57 17.22
C GLU A 205 -28.90 -8.84 18.40
N VAL A 206 -27.57 -8.69 18.36
CA VAL A 206 -26.83 -7.94 19.38
C VAL A 206 -27.25 -6.47 19.40
N LEU A 207 -27.44 -5.83 18.24
CA LEU A 207 -27.94 -4.45 18.15
C LEU A 207 -29.34 -4.32 18.74
N ASP A 208 -30.24 -5.26 18.47
CA ASP A 208 -31.60 -5.26 19.02
C ASP A 208 -31.58 -5.42 20.55
N GLN A 209 -30.74 -6.33 21.06
CA GLN A 209 -30.53 -6.52 22.50
C GLN A 209 -29.95 -5.25 23.15
N LEU A 210 -28.96 -4.61 22.54
CA LEU A 210 -28.40 -3.34 23.00
C LEU A 210 -29.48 -2.25 23.04
N SER A 211 -30.34 -2.18 22.03
CA SER A 211 -31.44 -1.21 21.99
C SER A 211 -32.45 -1.43 23.11
N ASP A 212 -32.76 -2.69 23.46
CA ASP A 212 -33.67 -3.03 24.55
C ASP A 212 -33.05 -2.69 25.91
N VAL A 213 -31.76 -2.99 26.11
CA VAL A 213 -31.01 -2.60 27.30
C VAL A 213 -30.99 -1.08 27.46
N GLN A 214 -30.75 -0.32 26.38
CA GLN A 214 -30.79 1.14 26.40
C GLN A 214 -32.18 1.67 26.76
N LYS A 215 -33.26 1.11 26.21
CA LYS A 215 -34.65 1.48 26.54
C LYS A 215 -34.96 1.22 28.02
N ARG A 216 -34.56 0.05 28.54
CA ARG A 216 -34.74 -0.30 29.96
C ARG A 216 -33.94 0.63 30.86
N ALA A 217 -32.69 0.94 30.51
CA ALA A 217 -31.86 1.88 31.25
C ALA A 217 -32.48 3.29 31.27
N ALA A 218 -32.99 3.77 30.13
CA ALA A 218 -33.68 5.05 30.04
C ALA A 218 -34.96 5.08 30.91
N LEU A 219 -35.75 4.00 30.88
CA LEU A 219 -36.97 3.88 31.71
C LEU A 219 -36.64 3.90 33.20
N VAL A 220 -35.62 3.16 33.64
CA VAL A 220 -35.14 3.17 35.03
C VAL A 220 -34.65 4.57 35.42
N GLY A 221 -33.92 5.24 34.53
CA GLY A 221 -33.50 6.63 34.73
C GLY A 221 -34.68 7.60 34.90
N GLN A 222 -35.73 7.47 34.09
CA GLN A 222 -36.93 8.29 34.21
C GLN A 222 -37.69 8.01 35.51
N LEU A 223 -37.87 6.74 35.89
CA LEU A 223 -38.57 6.37 37.13
C LEU A 223 -37.82 6.84 38.38
N THR A 224 -36.49 6.75 38.39
CA THR A 224 -35.68 7.26 39.51
C THR A 224 -35.77 8.78 39.62
N TYR A 225 -35.71 9.50 38.50
CA TYR A 225 -35.86 10.95 38.47
C TYR A 225 -37.26 11.42 38.93
N VAL A 226 -38.33 10.82 38.40
CA VAL A 226 -39.71 11.15 38.79
C VAL A 226 -39.96 10.82 40.27
N GLY A 227 -39.46 9.68 40.75
CA GLY A 227 -39.54 9.30 42.16
C GLY A 227 -38.84 10.31 43.08
N ALA A 228 -37.61 10.73 42.72
CA ALA A 228 -36.88 11.74 43.47
C ALA A 228 -37.61 13.10 43.47
N ALA A 229 -38.15 13.53 42.34
CA ALA A 229 -38.93 14.76 42.23
C ALA A 229 -40.21 14.72 43.09
N ALA A 230 -40.91 13.59 43.10
CA ALA A 230 -42.11 13.39 43.93
C ALA A 230 -41.77 13.45 45.43
N LEU A 231 -40.68 12.80 45.87
CA LEU A 231 -40.21 12.86 47.26
C LEU A 231 -39.83 14.29 47.67
N LEU A 232 -39.15 15.04 46.81
CA LEU A 232 -38.82 16.46 47.05
C LEU A 232 -40.07 17.32 47.16
N LEU A 233 -41.05 17.15 46.25
CA LEU A 233 -42.32 17.87 46.29
C LEU A 233 -43.11 17.55 47.57
N MET A 234 -43.20 16.28 47.96
CA MET A 234 -43.82 15.91 49.23
C MET A 234 -43.12 16.56 50.42
N GLY A 235 -41.77 16.57 50.43
CA GLY A 235 -40.98 17.24 51.46
C GLY A 235 -41.29 18.74 51.53
N LEU A 236 -41.35 19.43 50.39
CA LEU A 236 -41.70 20.85 50.31
C LEU A 236 -43.13 21.11 50.79
N VAL A 237 -44.09 20.26 50.44
CA VAL A 237 -45.49 20.37 50.90
C VAL A 237 -45.56 20.19 52.42
N VAL A 238 -44.88 19.20 52.99
CA VAL A 238 -44.82 18.99 54.44
C VAL A 238 -44.22 20.20 55.14
N VAL A 239 -43.11 20.75 54.63
CA VAL A 239 -42.48 21.97 55.17
C VAL A 239 -43.43 23.17 55.06
N PHE A 240 -44.10 23.37 53.92
CA PHE A 240 -45.05 24.45 53.74
C PHE A 240 -46.25 24.36 54.71
N LEU A 241 -46.83 23.16 54.86
CA LEU A 241 -47.91 22.92 55.81
C LEU A 241 -47.45 23.15 57.26
N TYR A 242 -46.24 22.71 57.60
CA TYR A 242 -45.63 22.96 58.90
C TYR A 242 -45.39 24.45 59.18
N MET A 243 -44.86 25.19 58.21
CA MET A 243 -44.65 26.65 58.31
C MET A 243 -45.99 27.39 58.42
N ARG A 244 -47.02 26.96 57.68
CA ARG A 244 -48.37 27.53 57.76
C ARG A 244 -49.01 27.32 59.14
N GLN A 245 -48.84 26.15 59.75
CA GLN A 245 -49.33 25.88 61.11
C GLN A 245 -48.63 26.74 62.17
N ARG A 246 -47.34 27.04 62.00
CA ARG A 246 -46.58 27.91 62.93
C ARG A 246 -46.79 29.41 62.71
N GLY A 247 -47.20 29.84 61.52
CA GLY A 247 -47.46 31.26 61.22
C GLY A 247 -48.83 31.76 61.66
N THR A 248 -49.72 30.88 62.13
CA THR A 248 -51.08 31.22 62.59
C THR A 248 -51.21 31.34 64.12
N SER A 249 -50.09 31.50 64.83
CA SER A 249 -50.04 31.76 66.29
C SER A 249 -49.60 33.18 66.59
#